data_AF-A0A931U8I2-F1
#
_entry.id   AF-A0A931U8I2-F1
#
_cell.length_a   1.000
_cell.length_b   1.000
_cell.length_c   1.000
_cell.angle_alpha   90.00
_cell.angle_beta   90.00
_cell.angle_gamma   90.00
#
_symmetry.space_group_name_H-M   'P 1'
#
loop_
_entity.id
_entity.type
_entity.pdbx_description
1 polymer ?
#
loop_
_entity_poly.entity_id
_entity_poly.type
_entity_poly.pdbx_seq_one_letter_code
_entity_poly.pdbx_strand_id
1 'polypeptide(L)'
;MDSQTALFVVGTLIVIAAFAILYLQIKKLTENKNSDETTKLLTQLVSDMRGSMDKTTDSMVRQTRAINERLDRAAQVISGVSKSVGEMTELGRSMKDLQEFLRSPKLRGQIGESILKDLLGQTLPKQNFHLQYAFKSGEIVDAALKLEQGIIPIDAKFPMENFRKMAKAEGEKDRDLYRKSFIADIKKHIDAISTKYIRPQEGTLDFALMYIPSEPIYYEILTNSPQLDEYAYRKRVRPVSPNTLYAYLRAIIMSLEGSKIEKSAGQILAALREIGDETEKFGGSLSVLTKHIKNAAASTDDVNSRFSRLSSRISTVQNIEAKTTKSLKSK
;
A
#
# COMPACT_ATOMS: atom_id res chain seq x y z
N MET A 1 -3.86 50.73 -8.35
CA MET A 1 -4.30 49.33 -8.54
C MET A 1 -5.16 49.00 -7.35
N ASP A 2 -6.43 48.66 -7.56
CA ASP A 2 -7.39 48.48 -6.47
C ASP A 2 -7.02 47.23 -5.65
N SER A 3 -7.16 47.26 -4.32
CA SER A 3 -6.65 46.19 -3.43
C SER A 3 -7.23 44.81 -3.80
N GLN A 4 -8.48 44.79 -4.29
CA GLN A 4 -9.10 43.57 -4.80
C GLN A 4 -8.54 43.08 -6.14
N THR A 5 -8.15 43.99 -7.04
CA THR A 5 -7.47 43.61 -8.30
C THR A 5 -6.08 43.03 -8.05
N ALA A 6 -5.37 43.54 -7.04
CA ALA A 6 -4.08 42.99 -6.62
C ALA A 6 -4.26 41.58 -6.01
N LEU A 7 -5.27 41.38 -5.17
CA LEU A 7 -5.55 40.07 -4.57
C LEU A 7 -5.93 39.02 -5.64
N PHE A 8 -6.73 39.42 -6.63
CA PHE A 8 -7.14 38.54 -7.72
C PHE A 8 -5.94 38.13 -8.58
N VAL A 9 -5.09 39.08 -8.98
CA VAL A 9 -3.88 38.82 -9.78
C VAL A 9 -2.89 37.92 -9.03
N VAL A 10 -2.70 38.15 -7.72
CA VAL A 10 -1.86 37.28 -6.87
C VAL A 10 -2.46 35.87 -6.77
N GLY A 11 -3.78 35.75 -6.62
CA GLY A 11 -4.48 34.46 -6.63
C GLY A 11 -4.29 33.69 -7.94
N THR A 12 -4.46 34.34 -9.09
CA THR A 12 -4.27 33.69 -10.40
C THR A 12 -2.82 33.26 -10.61
N LEU A 13 -1.85 34.07 -10.18
CA LEU A 13 -0.42 33.74 -10.26
C LEU A 13 -0.06 32.53 -9.40
N ILE A 14 -0.65 32.39 -8.20
CA ILE A 14 -0.45 31.22 -7.33
C ILE A 14 -1.01 29.95 -7.97
N VAL A 15 -2.19 30.01 -8.60
CA VAL A 15 -2.81 28.86 -9.28
C VAL A 15 -1.99 28.43 -10.51
N ILE A 16 -1.49 29.39 -11.30
CA ILE A 16 -0.61 29.10 -12.44
C ILE A 16 0.71 28.48 -11.98
N ALA A 17 1.29 28.99 -10.89
CA ALA A 17 2.51 28.41 -10.31
C ALA A 17 2.28 26.98 -9.79
N ALA A 18 1.14 26.72 -9.14
CA ALA A 18 0.77 25.37 -8.70
C ALA A 18 0.61 24.40 -9.87
N PHE A 19 -0.04 24.84 -10.96
CA PHE A 19 -0.18 24.03 -12.19
C PHE A 19 1.16 23.79 -12.89
N ALA A 20 2.06 24.79 -12.92
CA ALA A 20 3.39 24.65 -13.49
C ALA A 20 4.24 23.67 -12.66
N ILE A 21 4.16 23.72 -11.32
CA ILE A 21 4.84 22.78 -10.42
C ILE A 21 4.31 21.36 -10.62
N LEU A 22 2.98 21.20 -10.71
CA LEU A 22 2.34 19.89 -10.95
C LEU A 22 2.72 19.32 -12.32
N TYR A 23 2.72 20.17 -13.36
CA TYR A 23 3.16 19.79 -14.71
C TYR A 23 4.63 19.37 -14.74
N LEU A 24 5.51 20.10 -14.04
CA LEU A 24 6.93 19.73 -13.92
C LEU A 24 7.13 18.43 -13.14
N GLN A 25 6.33 18.17 -12.10
CA GLN A 25 6.36 16.88 -11.38
C GLN A 25 5.91 15.71 -12.27
N ILE A 26 4.84 15.88 -13.05
CA ILE A 26 4.34 14.87 -13.99
C ILE A 26 5.34 14.66 -15.13
N LYS A 27 5.93 15.73 -15.67
CA LYS A 27 6.97 15.65 -16.71
C LYS A 27 8.21 14.92 -16.18
N LYS A 28 8.65 15.19 -14.95
CA LYS A 28 9.76 14.49 -14.29
C LYS A 28 9.49 12.99 -14.06
N LEU A 29 8.22 12.61 -13.88
CA LEU A 29 7.79 11.21 -13.79
C LEU A 29 7.64 10.53 -15.17
N THR A 30 7.43 11.31 -16.23
CA THR A 30 7.18 10.79 -17.59
C THR A 30 8.46 10.73 -18.45
N GLU A 31 9.41 11.66 -18.26
CA GLU A 31 10.73 11.62 -18.91
C GLU A 31 11.65 10.52 -18.36
N ASN A 32 11.30 9.89 -17.23
CA ASN A 32 12.05 8.80 -16.62
C ASN A 32 11.68 7.40 -17.19
N LYS A 33 11.10 7.37 -18.40
CA LYS A 33 10.62 6.14 -19.04
C LYS A 33 11.33 5.92 -20.39
N ASN A 34 12.65 5.69 -20.32
CA ASN A 34 13.39 4.98 -21.36
C ASN A 34 13.41 3.48 -20.99
N SER A 35 12.63 2.70 -21.72
CA SER A 35 12.41 1.26 -21.56
C SER A 35 13.65 0.38 -21.74
N ASP A 36 14.79 0.93 -22.17
CA ASP A 36 16.06 0.20 -22.32
C ASP A 36 17.00 0.34 -21.11
N GLU A 37 16.84 1.40 -20.31
CA GLU A 37 17.67 1.64 -19.12
C GLU A 37 17.14 0.88 -17.91
N THR A 38 15.81 0.74 -17.77
CA THR A 38 15.19 -0.04 -16.69
C THR A 38 15.52 -1.52 -16.80
N THR A 39 15.62 -2.06 -18.02
CA THR A 39 15.94 -3.47 -18.27
C THR A 39 17.43 -3.76 -18.01
N LYS A 40 18.32 -2.81 -18.35
CA LYS A 40 19.75 -2.87 -18.00
C LYS A 40 20.00 -2.67 -16.51
N LEU A 41 19.33 -1.72 -15.87
CA LEU A 41 19.41 -1.48 -14.42
C LEU A 41 18.83 -2.65 -13.63
N LEU A 42 17.73 -3.29 -14.07
CA LEU A 42 17.21 -4.50 -13.42
C LEU A 42 18.16 -5.69 -13.57
N THR A 43 18.81 -5.86 -14.73
CA THR A 43 19.79 -6.93 -14.96
C THR A 43 21.06 -6.71 -14.13
N GLN A 44 21.50 -5.46 -14.01
CA GLN A 44 22.66 -5.06 -13.22
C GLN A 44 22.37 -5.08 -11.71
N LEU A 45 21.17 -4.69 -11.27
CA LEU A 45 20.70 -4.80 -9.88
C LEU A 45 20.55 -6.27 -9.45
N VAL A 46 20.09 -7.17 -10.32
CA VAL A 46 20.02 -8.61 -10.01
C VAL A 46 21.42 -9.24 -9.93
N SER A 47 22.37 -8.79 -10.74
CA SER A 47 23.77 -9.23 -10.69
C SER A 47 24.50 -8.68 -9.45
N ASP A 48 24.29 -7.40 -9.12
CA ASP A 48 24.86 -6.75 -7.94
C ASP A 48 24.19 -7.23 -6.64
N MET A 49 22.90 -7.61 -6.66
CA MET A 49 22.24 -8.27 -5.53
C MET A 49 22.78 -9.69 -5.29
N ARG A 50 23.13 -10.45 -6.33
CA ARG A 50 23.77 -11.77 -6.16
C ARG A 50 25.15 -11.64 -5.49
N GLY A 51 25.99 -10.71 -5.95
CA GLY A 51 27.30 -10.45 -5.33
C GLY A 51 27.22 -9.78 -3.94
N SER A 52 26.17 -8.99 -3.69
CA SER A 52 25.88 -8.40 -2.38
C SER A 52 25.30 -9.43 -1.41
N MET A 53 24.50 -10.41 -1.85
CA MET A 53 23.95 -11.48 -1.00
C MET A 53 25.04 -12.42 -0.48
N ASP A 54 26.06 -12.74 -1.28
CA ASP A 54 27.18 -13.57 -0.82
C ASP A 54 28.02 -12.83 0.26
N LYS A 55 28.27 -11.54 0.07
CA LYS A 55 28.97 -10.70 1.06
C LYS A 55 28.10 -10.33 2.26
N THR A 56 26.78 -10.22 2.08
CA THR A 56 25.82 -9.94 3.15
C THR A 56 25.62 -11.17 4.02
N THR A 57 25.60 -12.37 3.47
CA THR A 57 25.50 -13.62 4.27
C THR A 57 26.72 -13.80 5.18
N ASP A 58 27.91 -13.54 4.65
CA ASP A 58 29.16 -13.67 5.39
C ASP A 58 29.38 -12.52 6.40
N SER A 59 28.80 -11.34 6.12
CA SER A 59 28.71 -10.22 7.06
C SER A 59 27.61 -10.44 8.10
N MET A 60 26.51 -11.12 7.76
CA MET A 60 25.38 -11.41 8.63
C MET A 60 25.76 -12.48 9.66
N VAL A 61 26.54 -13.50 9.30
CA VAL A 61 27.10 -14.47 10.27
C VAL A 61 28.06 -13.81 11.26
N ARG A 62 28.90 -12.87 10.81
CA ARG A 62 29.78 -12.08 11.69
C ARG A 62 29.00 -11.06 12.52
N GLN A 63 27.97 -10.45 11.94
CA GLN A 63 27.06 -9.53 12.61
C GLN A 63 26.18 -10.25 13.63
N THR A 64 25.79 -11.50 13.43
CA THR A 64 25.08 -12.33 14.42
C THR A 64 25.96 -12.61 15.65
N ARG A 65 27.27 -12.81 15.49
CA ARG A 65 28.19 -12.92 16.65
C ARG A 65 28.37 -11.59 17.39
N ALA A 66 28.55 -10.49 16.66
CA ALA A 66 28.64 -9.14 17.25
C ALA A 66 27.31 -8.66 17.86
N ILE A 67 26.17 -9.15 17.35
CA ILE A 67 24.83 -8.94 17.91
C ILE A 67 24.70 -9.69 19.23
N ASN A 68 25.19 -10.91 19.38
CA ASN A 68 25.17 -11.62 20.68
C ASN A 68 25.95 -10.85 21.78
N GLU A 69 27.13 -10.31 21.47
CA GLU A 69 27.92 -9.49 22.42
C GLU A 69 27.35 -8.08 22.66
N ARG A 70 26.47 -7.59 21.76
CA ARG A 70 25.73 -6.33 21.93
C ARG A 70 24.38 -6.56 22.61
N LEU A 71 23.80 -7.75 22.51
CA LEU A 71 22.57 -8.17 23.19
C LEU A 71 22.76 -8.24 24.71
N ASP A 72 23.94 -8.65 25.20
CA ASP A 72 24.25 -8.61 26.65
C ASP A 72 24.31 -7.18 27.21
N ARG A 73 24.84 -6.23 26.43
CA ARG A 73 24.85 -4.80 26.81
C ARG A 73 23.50 -4.12 26.59
N ALA A 74 22.74 -4.54 25.58
CA ALA A 74 21.39 -4.07 25.32
C ALA A 74 20.40 -4.57 26.40
N ALA A 75 20.58 -5.77 26.95
CA ALA A 75 19.77 -6.30 28.05
C ALA A 75 19.81 -5.38 29.29
N GLN A 76 20.91 -4.66 29.50
CA GLN A 76 21.09 -3.72 30.61
C GLN A 76 20.35 -2.38 30.39
N VAL A 77 20.09 -2.00 29.14
CA VAL A 77 19.36 -0.76 28.75
C VAL A 77 17.87 -1.04 28.46
N ILE A 78 17.54 -2.25 28.01
CA ILE A 78 16.19 -2.72 27.65
C ILE A 78 15.25 -2.88 28.87
N SER A 79 15.79 -2.89 30.10
CA SER A 79 14.99 -2.78 31.33
C SER A 79 14.05 -1.56 31.34
N GLY A 80 14.33 -0.52 30.53
CA GLY A 80 13.55 0.71 30.48
C GLY A 80 12.44 0.82 29.42
N VAL A 81 12.38 -0.01 28.37
CA VAL A 81 11.42 0.21 27.25
C VAL A 81 10.81 -1.10 26.74
N SER A 82 9.72 -1.54 27.37
CA SER A 82 9.07 -2.84 27.11
C SER A 82 7.57 -2.70 26.80
N LYS A 83 7.19 -2.48 25.52
CA LYS A 83 5.78 -2.71 25.14
C LYS A 83 5.51 -3.22 23.73
N SER A 84 6.32 -2.89 22.72
CA SER A 84 6.07 -3.33 21.32
C SER A 84 6.94 -4.49 20.83
N VAL A 85 7.95 -4.93 21.61
CA VAL A 85 8.86 -6.05 21.27
C VAL A 85 8.55 -7.34 22.05
N GLY A 86 7.69 -7.24 23.09
CA GLY A 86 7.31 -8.38 23.93
C GLY A 86 6.59 -9.50 23.17
N GLU A 87 5.67 -9.14 22.27
CA GLU A 87 4.84 -10.10 21.52
C GLU A 87 5.66 -11.00 20.57
N MET A 88 6.75 -10.46 19.99
CA MET A 88 7.63 -11.21 19.10
C MET A 88 8.55 -12.19 19.85
N THR A 89 8.82 -11.92 21.12
CA THR A 89 9.68 -12.75 21.98
C THR A 89 8.90 -13.88 22.65
N GLU A 90 7.63 -13.65 22.99
CA GLU A 90 6.74 -14.69 23.52
C GLU A 90 6.41 -15.76 22.46
N LEU A 91 6.08 -15.35 21.22
CA LEU A 91 5.86 -16.28 20.11
C LEU A 91 7.11 -17.13 19.81
N GLY A 92 8.30 -16.53 19.88
CA GLY A 92 9.57 -17.27 19.70
C GLY A 92 9.86 -18.27 20.82
N ARG A 93 9.47 -17.98 22.07
CA ARG A 93 9.61 -18.89 23.22
C ARG A 93 8.66 -20.08 23.15
N SER A 94 7.38 -19.86 22.82
CA SER A 94 6.40 -20.94 22.62
C SER A 94 6.79 -21.91 21.49
N MET A 95 7.61 -21.46 20.54
CA MET A 95 8.13 -22.27 19.42
C MET A 95 9.28 -23.21 19.80
N LYS A 96 9.99 -22.98 20.91
CA LYS A 96 11.00 -23.92 21.43
C LYS A 96 10.34 -25.09 22.16
N ASP A 97 9.30 -24.81 22.94
CA ASP A 97 8.50 -25.83 23.63
C ASP A 97 7.78 -26.74 22.61
N LEU A 98 7.38 -26.16 21.46
CA LEU A 98 6.80 -26.91 20.34
C LEU A 98 7.71 -28.01 19.79
N GLN A 99 9.05 -27.85 19.82
CA GLN A 99 9.98 -28.87 19.32
C GLN A 99 9.90 -30.19 20.10
N GLU A 100 9.50 -30.14 21.37
CA GLU A 100 9.45 -31.31 22.25
C GLU A 100 8.18 -32.16 22.04
N PHE A 101 7.07 -31.51 21.63
CA PHE A 101 5.75 -32.15 21.43
C PHE A 101 5.56 -32.83 20.06
N LEU A 102 6.49 -32.65 19.11
CA LEU A 102 6.43 -33.19 17.75
C LEU A 102 6.82 -34.69 17.62
N ARG A 103 6.73 -35.47 18.70
CA ARG A 103 7.13 -36.89 18.68
C ARG A 103 6.10 -37.83 18.02
N SER A 104 4.81 -37.47 17.96
CA SER A 104 3.73 -38.33 17.42
C SER A 104 3.16 -37.86 16.07
N PRO A 105 3.05 -38.72 15.04
CA PRO A 105 2.57 -38.36 13.70
C PRO A 105 1.21 -37.66 13.61
N LYS A 106 0.22 -38.12 14.38
CA LYS A 106 -1.16 -37.57 14.34
C LYS A 106 -1.26 -36.20 15.00
N LEU A 107 -0.54 -36.03 16.12
CA LEU A 107 -0.43 -34.74 16.82
C LEU A 107 0.29 -33.69 15.94
N ARG A 108 1.29 -34.10 15.13
CA ARG A 108 2.02 -33.18 14.24
C ARG A 108 1.15 -32.48 13.20
N GLY A 109 0.25 -33.21 12.52
CA GLY A 109 -0.63 -32.62 11.50
C GLY A 109 -1.57 -31.58 12.11
N GLN A 110 -2.26 -31.97 13.18
CA GLN A 110 -3.21 -31.11 13.90
C GLN A 110 -2.54 -29.87 14.52
N ILE A 111 -1.30 -30.00 14.99
CA ILE A 111 -0.51 -28.88 15.53
C ILE A 111 -0.10 -27.91 14.42
N GLY A 112 0.38 -28.40 13.28
CA GLY A 112 0.74 -27.55 12.15
C GLY A 112 -0.43 -26.70 11.66
N GLU A 113 -1.61 -27.32 11.54
CA GLU A 113 -2.86 -26.62 11.23
C GLU A 113 -3.28 -25.64 12.33
N SER A 114 -3.12 -26.00 13.61
CA SER A 114 -3.44 -25.10 14.73
C SER A 114 -2.55 -23.86 14.73
N ILE A 115 -1.24 -24.00 14.51
CA ILE A 115 -0.32 -22.85 14.45
C ILE A 115 -0.65 -21.97 13.26
N LEU A 116 -0.93 -22.55 12.10
CA LEU A 116 -1.37 -21.81 10.93
C LEU A 116 -2.66 -21.02 11.24
N LYS A 117 -3.64 -21.67 11.85
CA LYS A 117 -4.90 -21.07 12.27
C LYS A 117 -4.67 -19.91 13.25
N ASP A 118 -3.83 -20.10 14.26
CA ASP A 118 -3.56 -19.09 15.28
C ASP A 118 -2.82 -17.90 14.67
N LEU A 119 -1.81 -18.15 13.82
CA LEU A 119 -1.08 -17.11 13.10
C LEU A 119 -2.02 -16.27 12.21
N LEU A 120 -2.90 -16.92 11.44
CA LEU A 120 -3.88 -16.24 10.60
C LEU A 120 -4.88 -15.45 11.45
N GLY A 121 -5.40 -16.04 12.52
CA GLY A 121 -6.40 -15.42 13.39
C GLY A 121 -5.89 -14.23 14.20
N GLN A 122 -4.60 -14.22 14.54
CA GLN A 122 -3.95 -13.08 15.21
C GLN A 122 -3.57 -11.96 14.24
N THR A 123 -3.24 -12.32 12.99
CA THR A 123 -2.68 -11.37 12.02
C THR A 123 -3.74 -10.72 11.13
N LEU A 124 -4.76 -11.48 10.71
CA LEU A 124 -5.76 -11.03 9.72
C LEU A 124 -7.18 -10.98 10.29
N PRO A 125 -8.02 -10.04 9.83
CA PRO A 125 -9.46 -10.09 10.10
C PRO A 125 -10.08 -11.39 9.58
N LYS A 126 -11.09 -11.92 10.28
CA LYS A 126 -11.76 -13.19 9.93
C LYS A 126 -12.34 -13.22 8.52
N GLN A 127 -12.68 -12.07 7.93
CA GLN A 127 -13.19 -12.01 6.55
C GLN A 127 -12.10 -12.19 5.47
N ASN A 128 -10.83 -12.08 5.83
CA ASN A 128 -9.69 -12.11 4.89
C ASN A 128 -9.05 -13.50 4.77
N PHE A 129 -9.55 -14.49 5.50
CA PHE A 129 -9.11 -15.87 5.35
C PHE A 129 -10.23 -16.87 5.66
N HIS A 130 -10.12 -18.07 5.10
CA HIS A 130 -11.00 -19.20 5.37
C HIS A 130 -10.12 -20.40 5.73
N LEU A 131 -10.51 -21.13 6.78
CA LEU A 131 -9.88 -22.41 7.13
C LEU A 131 -10.66 -23.54 6.46
N GLN A 132 -9.98 -24.63 6.09
CA GLN A 132 -10.59 -25.81 5.48
C GLN A 132 -11.45 -25.42 4.26
N TYR A 133 -10.85 -24.65 3.35
CA TYR A 133 -11.55 -24.10 2.18
C TYR A 133 -11.73 -25.20 1.12
N ALA A 134 -12.98 -25.51 0.81
CA ALA A 134 -13.33 -26.52 -0.19
C ALA A 134 -13.43 -25.90 -1.59
N PHE A 135 -12.69 -26.46 -2.55
CA PHE A 135 -12.84 -26.18 -3.97
C PHE A 135 -14.03 -26.95 -4.55
N LYS A 136 -14.53 -26.53 -5.71
CA LYS A 136 -15.65 -27.18 -6.43
C LYS A 136 -15.36 -28.65 -6.78
N SER A 137 -14.09 -29.01 -6.89
CA SER A 137 -13.64 -30.40 -7.10
C SER A 137 -13.78 -31.31 -5.88
N GLY A 138 -14.09 -30.77 -4.70
CA GLY A 138 -14.10 -31.51 -3.43
C GLY A 138 -12.76 -31.58 -2.72
N GLU A 139 -11.67 -31.09 -3.33
CA GLU A 139 -10.38 -30.91 -2.65
C GLU A 139 -10.48 -29.78 -1.61
N ILE A 140 -9.94 -30.01 -0.42
CA ILE A 140 -10.00 -29.07 0.72
C ILE A 140 -8.57 -28.64 1.05
N VAL A 141 -8.32 -27.34 1.08
CA VAL A 141 -7.04 -26.76 1.49
C VAL A 141 -7.11 -26.27 2.94
N ASP A 142 -6.01 -26.38 3.69
CA ASP A 142 -5.98 -26.07 5.13
C ASP A 142 -6.38 -24.62 5.43
N ALA A 143 -5.90 -23.68 4.62
CA ALA A 143 -6.37 -22.30 4.64
C ALA A 143 -6.38 -21.66 3.25
N ALA A 144 -7.18 -20.61 3.09
CA ALA A 144 -7.26 -19.80 1.89
C ALA A 144 -7.31 -18.32 2.29
N LEU A 145 -6.32 -17.53 1.86
CA LEU A 145 -6.36 -16.08 2.02
C LEU A 145 -7.23 -15.47 0.94
N LYS A 146 -8.12 -14.56 1.31
CA LYS A 146 -9.01 -13.87 0.39
C LYS A 146 -8.58 -12.41 0.25
N LEU A 147 -8.08 -12.08 -0.94
CA LEU A 147 -7.70 -10.73 -1.33
C LEU A 147 -8.66 -10.20 -2.40
N GLU A 148 -8.57 -8.91 -2.73
CA GLU A 148 -9.37 -8.33 -3.81
C GLU A 148 -8.98 -8.95 -5.18
N GLN A 149 -7.71 -9.33 -5.33
CA GLN A 149 -7.15 -9.87 -6.57
C GLN A 149 -7.42 -11.36 -6.77
N GLY A 150 -7.78 -12.08 -5.71
CA GLY A 150 -8.01 -13.52 -5.77
C GLY A 150 -7.69 -14.24 -4.46
N ILE A 151 -7.71 -15.57 -4.55
CA ILE A 151 -7.50 -16.48 -3.41
C ILE A 151 -6.07 -17.01 -3.43
N ILE A 152 -5.37 -16.97 -2.29
CA ILE A 152 -4.08 -17.65 -2.10
C ILE A 152 -4.30 -18.88 -1.24
N PRO A 153 -4.21 -20.11 -1.80
CA PRO A 153 -4.28 -21.34 -1.02
C PRO A 153 -3.03 -21.52 -0.16
N ILE A 154 -3.21 -22.01 1.07
CA ILE A 154 -2.13 -22.34 2.00
C ILE A 154 -2.36 -23.76 2.51
N ASP A 155 -1.42 -24.65 2.19
CA ASP A 155 -1.45 -26.05 2.60
C ASP A 155 -0.27 -26.31 3.55
N ALA A 156 -0.56 -26.84 4.74
CA ALA A 156 0.40 -27.14 5.79
C ALA A 156 1.00 -28.53 5.57
N LYS A 157 2.33 -28.61 5.51
CA LYS A 157 3.06 -29.87 5.34
C LYS A 157 4.20 -30.01 6.34
N PHE A 158 4.30 -31.21 6.91
CA PHE A 158 5.27 -31.50 7.97
C PHE A 158 6.19 -32.69 7.60
N PRO A 159 7.12 -32.49 6.67
CA PRO A 159 7.97 -33.55 6.11
C PRO A 159 9.12 -33.90 7.07
N MET A 160 8.78 -34.44 8.23
CA MET A 160 9.71 -34.58 9.35
C MET A 160 10.49 -35.90 9.37
N GLU A 161 9.97 -36.96 8.77
CA GLU A 161 10.50 -38.30 8.98
C GLU A 161 11.89 -38.47 8.37
N ASN A 162 12.02 -38.18 7.07
CA ASN A 162 13.29 -38.27 6.36
C ASN A 162 14.29 -37.22 6.83
N PHE A 163 13.82 -36.03 7.23
CA PHE A 163 14.66 -35.01 7.86
C PHE A 163 15.28 -35.51 9.18
N ARG A 164 14.50 -36.15 10.06
CA ARG A 164 15.01 -36.73 11.31
C ARG A 164 15.99 -37.87 11.07
N LYS A 165 15.71 -38.76 10.11
CA LYS A 165 16.61 -39.86 9.74
C LYS A 165 17.93 -39.33 9.20
N MET A 166 17.87 -38.30 8.33
CA MET A 166 19.04 -37.60 7.81
C MET A 166 19.87 -36.94 8.94
N ALA A 167 19.22 -36.24 9.87
CA ALA A 167 19.90 -35.56 10.98
C ALA A 167 20.57 -36.53 11.97
N LYS A 168 20.06 -37.75 12.10
CA LYS A 168 20.60 -38.80 12.97
C LYS A 168 21.59 -39.75 12.28
N ALA A 169 21.80 -39.60 10.97
CA ALA A 169 22.68 -40.48 10.22
C ALA A 169 24.15 -40.24 10.61
N GLU A 170 24.79 -41.29 11.12
CA GLU A 170 26.18 -41.28 11.56
C GLU A 170 27.16 -41.39 10.37
N GLY A 171 26.73 -42.03 9.27
CA GLY A 171 27.52 -42.17 8.04
C GLY A 171 27.04 -41.29 6.88
N GLU A 172 27.97 -40.84 6.03
CA GLU A 172 27.65 -40.01 4.85
C GLU A 172 26.72 -40.72 3.85
N LYS A 173 26.90 -42.02 3.63
CA LYS A 173 26.05 -42.82 2.72
C LYS A 173 24.58 -42.81 3.13
N ASP A 174 24.30 -43.02 4.42
CA ASP A 174 22.94 -43.03 4.95
C ASP A 174 22.35 -41.61 4.94
N ARG A 175 23.16 -40.60 5.24
CA ARG A 175 22.75 -39.20 5.18
C ARG A 175 22.29 -38.82 3.77
N ASP A 176 23.04 -39.22 2.74
CA ASP A 176 22.68 -38.95 1.35
C ASP A 176 21.43 -39.72 0.89
N LEU A 177 21.26 -40.97 1.34
CA LEU A 177 20.04 -41.74 1.08
C LEU A 177 18.80 -41.05 1.66
N TYR A 178 18.87 -40.62 2.92
CA TYR A 178 17.75 -39.92 3.58
C TYR A 178 17.51 -38.53 3.00
N ARG A 179 18.57 -37.82 2.57
CA ARG A 179 18.44 -36.55 1.84
C ARG A 179 17.69 -36.72 0.53
N LYS A 180 18.03 -37.73 -0.28
CA LYS A 180 17.31 -38.02 -1.53
C LYS A 180 15.84 -38.33 -1.28
N SER A 181 15.55 -39.11 -0.23
CA SER A 181 14.19 -39.45 0.17
C SER A 181 13.42 -38.22 0.65
N PHE A 182 14.04 -37.35 1.44
CA PHE A 182 13.48 -36.06 1.85
C PHE A 182 13.12 -35.20 0.64
N ILE A 183 14.05 -35.03 -0.31
CA ILE A 183 13.81 -34.25 -1.53
C ILE A 183 12.61 -34.81 -2.32
N ALA A 184 12.52 -36.14 -2.46
CA ALA A 184 11.41 -36.77 -3.18
C ALA A 184 10.05 -36.50 -2.49
N ASP A 185 10.00 -36.59 -1.17
CA ASP A 185 8.79 -36.30 -0.39
C ASP A 185 8.33 -34.85 -0.55
N ILE A 186 9.26 -33.89 -0.47
CA ILE A 186 8.94 -32.46 -0.67
C ILE A 186 8.38 -32.22 -2.07
N LYS A 187 8.99 -32.81 -3.11
CA LYS A 187 8.50 -32.70 -4.49
C LYS A 187 7.07 -33.22 -4.64
N LYS A 188 6.78 -34.37 -4.03
CA LYS A 188 5.43 -34.95 -4.05
C LYS A 188 4.40 -34.00 -3.43
N HIS A 189 4.75 -33.33 -2.33
CA HIS A 189 3.87 -32.32 -1.73
C HIS A 189 3.69 -31.09 -2.62
N ILE A 190 4.77 -30.57 -3.21
CA ILE A 190 4.71 -29.46 -4.17
C ILE A 190 3.78 -29.81 -5.35
N ASP A 191 3.92 -31.00 -5.93
CA ASP A 191 3.11 -31.42 -7.07
C ASP A 191 1.63 -31.57 -6.69
N ALA A 192 1.35 -32.12 -5.51
CA ALA A 192 -0.01 -32.22 -4.98
C ALA A 192 -0.64 -30.84 -4.79
N ILE A 193 0.06 -29.91 -4.15
CA ILE A 193 -0.41 -28.53 -3.91
C ILE A 193 -0.68 -27.82 -5.23
N SER A 194 0.28 -27.88 -6.16
CA SER A 194 0.19 -27.24 -7.47
C SER A 194 -1.02 -27.72 -8.26
N THR A 195 -1.27 -29.04 -8.26
CA THR A 195 -2.36 -29.66 -9.02
C THR A 195 -3.71 -29.46 -8.36
N LYS A 196 -3.79 -29.57 -7.04
CA LYS A 196 -5.06 -29.57 -6.31
C LYS A 196 -5.61 -28.17 -6.08
N TYR A 197 -4.74 -27.20 -5.77
CA TYR A 197 -5.18 -25.93 -5.21
C TYR A 197 -4.92 -24.70 -6.08
N ILE A 198 -4.01 -24.77 -7.07
CA ILE A 198 -3.81 -23.65 -8.00
C ILE A 198 -4.87 -23.73 -9.10
N ARG A 199 -5.99 -23.04 -8.90
CA ARG A 199 -7.19 -23.09 -9.73
C ARG A 199 -7.68 -21.68 -10.11
N PRO A 200 -7.07 -21.03 -11.12
CA PRO A 200 -7.49 -19.71 -11.56
C PRO A 200 -8.97 -19.64 -11.98
N GLN A 201 -9.52 -20.74 -12.50
CA GLN A 201 -10.93 -20.85 -12.88
C GLN A 201 -11.90 -20.80 -11.70
N GLU A 202 -11.40 -21.04 -10.49
CA GLU A 202 -12.13 -20.93 -9.22
C GLU A 202 -11.73 -19.66 -8.44
N GLY A 203 -10.98 -18.74 -9.07
CA GLY A 203 -10.60 -17.44 -8.49
C GLY A 203 -9.33 -17.46 -7.64
N THR A 204 -8.50 -18.50 -7.73
CA THR A 204 -7.17 -18.46 -7.09
C THR A 204 -6.21 -17.60 -7.89
N LEU A 205 -5.19 -17.05 -7.21
CA LEU A 205 -4.00 -16.57 -7.88
C LEU A 205 -3.25 -17.74 -8.53
N ASP A 206 -2.24 -17.40 -9.33
CA ASP A 206 -1.45 -18.36 -10.08
C ASP A 206 -0.42 -19.11 -9.22
N PHE A 207 -0.44 -18.94 -7.89
CA PHE A 207 0.45 -19.64 -6.96
C PHE A 207 -0.27 -20.04 -5.67
N ALA A 208 0.37 -20.95 -4.92
CA ALA A 208 -0.05 -21.37 -3.58
C ALA A 208 1.12 -21.35 -2.60
N LEU A 209 0.83 -21.24 -1.30
CA LEU A 209 1.82 -21.32 -0.24
C LEU A 209 1.86 -22.74 0.35
N MET A 210 3.06 -23.29 0.47
CA MET A 210 3.31 -24.52 1.22
C MET A 210 3.86 -24.14 2.58
N TYR A 211 3.00 -24.18 3.60
CA TYR A 211 3.37 -23.83 4.96
C TYR A 211 4.13 -24.98 5.62
N ILE A 212 5.35 -24.70 6.07
CA ILE A 212 6.23 -25.62 6.78
C ILE A 212 6.39 -25.10 8.21
N PRO A 213 5.66 -25.66 9.19
CA PRO A 213 5.69 -25.18 10.58
C PRO A 213 7.07 -25.24 11.26
N SER A 214 8.04 -25.97 10.69
CA SER A 214 9.38 -26.15 11.27
C SER A 214 10.42 -25.31 10.53
N GLU A 215 10.94 -24.27 11.19
CA GLU A 215 12.01 -23.41 10.63
C GLU A 215 13.24 -24.20 10.16
N PRO A 216 13.77 -25.19 10.91
CA PRO A 216 14.92 -25.97 10.46
C PRO A 216 14.67 -26.75 9.16
N ILE A 217 13.45 -27.27 8.98
CA ILE A 217 13.07 -27.99 7.75
C ILE A 217 12.95 -27.01 6.58
N TYR A 218 12.35 -25.85 6.82
CA TYR A 218 12.29 -24.77 5.83
C TYR A 218 13.69 -24.34 5.38
N TYR A 219 14.62 -24.17 6.32
CA TYR A 219 16.01 -23.83 6.03
C TYR A 219 16.72 -24.92 5.20
N GLU A 220 16.51 -26.19 5.51
CA GLU A 220 17.06 -27.30 4.71
C GLU A 220 16.56 -27.27 3.26
N ILE A 221 15.28 -26.95 3.05
CA ILE A 221 14.68 -26.84 1.72
C ILE A 221 15.29 -25.66 0.95
N LEU A 222 15.41 -24.49 1.59
CA LEU A 222 15.83 -23.27 0.93
C LEU A 222 17.35 -23.21 0.67
N THR A 223 18.16 -23.58 1.67
CA THR A 223 19.62 -23.39 1.63
C THR A 223 20.35 -24.63 1.13
N ASN A 224 19.99 -25.81 1.64
CA ASN A 224 20.75 -27.04 1.37
C ASN A 224 20.21 -27.83 0.18
N SER A 225 19.08 -27.41 -0.40
CA SER A 225 18.44 -28.05 -1.54
C SER A 225 17.93 -27.02 -2.56
N PRO A 226 18.79 -26.18 -3.18
CA PRO A 226 18.36 -25.13 -4.11
C PRO A 226 17.52 -25.66 -5.30
N GLN A 227 17.74 -26.91 -5.71
CA GLN A 227 16.93 -27.60 -6.71
C GLN A 227 15.46 -27.79 -6.30
N LEU A 228 15.14 -27.81 -5.00
CA LEU A 228 13.77 -27.84 -4.49
C LEU A 228 13.11 -26.47 -4.57
N ASP A 229 13.84 -25.42 -4.20
CA ASP A 229 13.33 -24.04 -4.30
C ASP A 229 12.98 -23.70 -5.75
N GLU A 230 13.88 -23.96 -6.68
CA GLU A 230 13.63 -23.74 -8.11
C GLU A 230 12.47 -24.62 -8.63
N TYR A 231 12.38 -25.87 -8.17
CA TYR A 231 11.27 -26.76 -8.54
C TYR A 231 9.92 -26.26 -8.02
N ALA A 232 9.86 -25.90 -6.74
CA ALA A 232 8.68 -25.27 -6.14
C ALA A 232 8.31 -24.02 -6.93
N TYR A 233 9.32 -23.23 -7.31
CA TYR A 233 9.11 -21.99 -8.04
C TYR A 233 8.40 -22.22 -9.38
N ARG A 234 8.91 -23.16 -10.19
CA ARG A 234 8.30 -23.53 -11.48
C ARG A 234 6.91 -24.14 -11.33
N LYS A 235 6.66 -24.85 -10.22
CA LYS A 235 5.33 -25.40 -9.89
C LYS A 235 4.38 -24.36 -9.30
N ARG A 236 4.83 -23.11 -9.18
CA ARG A 236 4.10 -21.98 -8.61
C ARG A 236 3.66 -22.27 -7.16
N VAL A 237 4.50 -23.01 -6.44
CA VAL A 237 4.36 -23.25 -5.00
C VAL A 237 5.47 -22.49 -4.30
N ARG A 238 5.13 -21.74 -3.25
CA ARG A 238 6.08 -20.98 -2.45
C ARG A 238 6.18 -21.62 -1.07
N PRO A 239 7.28 -22.31 -0.74
CA PRO A 239 7.53 -22.76 0.62
C PRO A 239 7.61 -21.56 1.56
N VAL A 240 6.94 -21.64 2.72
CA VAL A 240 7.00 -20.59 3.75
C VAL A 240 7.08 -21.19 5.15
N SER A 241 7.90 -20.61 6.00
CA SER A 241 7.96 -20.91 7.44
C SER A 241 6.98 -20.02 8.23
N PRO A 242 6.79 -20.21 9.54
CA PRO A 242 6.02 -19.27 10.38
C PRO A 242 6.48 -17.81 10.22
N ASN A 243 7.80 -17.57 10.25
CA ASN A 243 8.36 -16.23 10.13
C ASN A 243 8.14 -15.65 8.72
N THR A 244 8.38 -16.47 7.70
CA THR A 244 8.21 -16.03 6.31
C THR A 244 6.74 -15.79 6.00
N LEU A 245 5.84 -16.66 6.47
CA LEU A 245 4.40 -16.48 6.31
C LEU A 245 3.94 -15.19 7.02
N TYR A 246 4.41 -14.94 8.24
CA TYR A 246 4.10 -13.68 8.93
C TYR A 246 4.54 -12.44 8.12
N ALA A 247 5.73 -12.46 7.53
CA ALA A 247 6.19 -11.37 6.65
C ALA A 247 5.28 -11.18 5.42
N TYR A 248 4.84 -12.28 4.79
CA TYR A 248 3.87 -12.25 3.69
C TYR A 248 2.52 -11.67 4.14
N LEU A 249 2.00 -12.11 5.29
CA LEU A 249 0.76 -11.59 5.84
C LEU A 249 0.87 -10.09 6.15
N ARG A 250 2.02 -9.64 6.66
CA ARG A 250 2.26 -8.21 6.92
C ARG A 250 2.27 -7.39 5.64
N ALA A 251 2.93 -7.86 4.58
CA ALA A 251 2.90 -7.22 3.27
C ALA A 251 1.47 -7.15 2.70
N ILE A 252 0.69 -8.22 2.87
CA ILE A 252 -0.72 -8.25 2.50
C ILE A 252 -1.54 -7.20 3.26
N ILE A 253 -1.37 -7.09 4.59
CA ILE A 253 -2.05 -6.08 5.39
C ILE A 253 -1.73 -4.67 4.89
N MET A 254 -0.44 -4.38 4.66
CA MET A 254 -0.01 -3.09 4.13
C MET A 254 -0.64 -2.80 2.76
N SER A 255 -0.75 -3.80 1.90
CA SER A 255 -1.44 -3.67 0.60
C SER A 255 -2.93 -3.39 0.76
N LEU A 256 -3.61 -4.05 1.71
CA LEU A 256 -5.03 -3.83 1.98
C LEU A 256 -5.29 -2.43 2.56
N GLU A 257 -4.40 -1.94 3.43
CA GLU A 257 -4.46 -0.58 3.96
C GLU A 257 -4.20 0.46 2.87
N GLY A 258 -3.20 0.23 2.01
CA GLY A 258 -2.91 1.08 0.85
C GLY A 258 -4.11 1.22 -0.10
N SER A 259 -4.79 0.11 -0.40
CA SER A 259 -6.00 0.12 -1.23
C SER A 259 -7.16 0.93 -0.62
N LYS A 260 -7.34 0.86 0.71
CA LYS A 260 -8.34 1.71 1.39
C LYS A 260 -8.00 3.19 1.28
N ILE A 261 -6.73 3.55 1.44
CA ILE A 261 -6.27 4.93 1.29
C ILE A 261 -6.50 5.42 -0.15
N GLU A 262 -6.19 4.60 -1.15
CA GLU A 262 -6.43 4.91 -2.56
C GLU A 262 -7.92 5.18 -2.84
N LYS A 263 -8.82 4.33 -2.34
CA LYS A 263 -10.27 4.51 -2.47
C LYS A 263 -10.74 5.84 -1.85
N SER A 264 -10.28 6.14 -0.64
CA SER A 264 -10.59 7.41 0.03
C SER A 264 -10.04 8.62 -0.73
N ALA A 265 -8.82 8.54 -1.26
CA ALA A 265 -8.24 9.60 -2.07
C ALA A 265 -9.04 9.84 -3.35
N GLY A 266 -9.52 8.77 -4.01
CA GLY A 266 -10.42 8.87 -5.16
C GLY A 266 -11.73 9.61 -4.83
N GLN A 267 -12.33 9.33 -3.68
CA GLN A 267 -13.53 10.04 -3.20
C GLN A 267 -13.25 11.52 -2.93
N ILE A 268 -12.12 11.84 -2.27
CA ILE A 268 -11.71 13.23 -2.03
C ILE A 268 -11.51 13.98 -3.35
N LEU A 269 -10.83 13.37 -4.33
CA LEU A 269 -10.62 13.98 -5.64
C LEU A 269 -11.94 14.23 -6.39
N ALA A 270 -12.91 13.32 -6.27
CA ALA A 270 -14.24 13.52 -6.84
C ALA A 270 -14.96 14.72 -6.20
N ALA A 271 -14.94 14.82 -4.87
CA ALA A 271 -15.53 15.94 -4.15
C ALA A 271 -14.86 17.28 -4.50
N LEU A 272 -13.53 17.29 -4.66
CA LEU A 272 -12.79 18.50 -5.07
C LEU A 272 -13.17 18.96 -6.49
N ARG A 273 -13.46 18.03 -7.42
CA ARG A 273 -13.95 18.38 -8.76
C ARG A 273 -15.32 19.03 -8.71
N GLU A 274 -16.23 18.47 -7.91
CA GLU A 274 -17.57 19.04 -7.71
C GLU A 274 -17.51 20.47 -7.15
N ILE A 275 -16.64 20.71 -6.16
CA ILE A 275 -16.40 22.06 -5.62
C ILE A 275 -15.83 23.00 -6.69
N GLY A 276 -14.94 22.51 -7.55
CA GLY A 276 -14.38 23.28 -8.68
C GLY A 276 -15.48 23.75 -9.65
N ASP A 277 -16.36 22.82 -10.06
CA ASP A 277 -17.48 23.13 -10.95
C ASP A 277 -18.46 24.13 -10.33
N GLU A 278 -18.74 24.00 -9.03
CA GLU A 278 -19.61 24.94 -8.31
C GLU A 278 -18.98 26.33 -8.19
N THR A 279 -17.66 26.40 -7.97
CA THR A 279 -16.92 27.66 -7.93
C THR A 279 -16.95 28.38 -9.27
N GLU A 280 -16.86 27.65 -10.39
CA GLU A 280 -16.98 28.24 -11.73
C GLU A 280 -18.37 28.84 -11.95
N LYS A 281 -19.43 28.11 -11.60
CA LYS A 281 -20.81 28.60 -11.68
C LYS A 281 -21.03 29.85 -10.82
N PHE A 282 -20.48 29.84 -9.61
CA PHE A 282 -20.52 30.99 -8.71
C PHE A 282 -19.78 32.19 -9.31
N GLY A 283 -18.58 31.99 -9.85
CA GLY A 283 -17.82 33.03 -10.55
C GLY A 283 -18.58 33.64 -11.74
N GLY A 284 -19.27 32.82 -12.52
CA GLY A 284 -20.17 33.27 -13.59
C GLY A 284 -21.31 34.14 -13.06
N SER A 285 -21.97 33.71 -11.98
CA SER A 285 -23.06 34.45 -11.34
C SER A 285 -22.57 35.80 -10.77
N LEU A 286 -21.39 35.81 -10.14
CA LEU A 286 -20.77 37.02 -9.60
C LEU A 286 -20.37 38.00 -10.70
N SER A 287 -19.89 37.50 -11.84
CA SER A 287 -19.59 38.32 -13.03
C SER A 287 -20.85 39.02 -13.55
N VAL A 288 -21.97 38.29 -13.65
CA VAL A 288 -23.27 38.85 -14.05
C VAL A 288 -23.73 39.92 -13.07
N LEU A 289 -23.66 39.65 -11.76
CA LEU A 289 -24.02 40.61 -10.72
C LEU A 289 -23.16 41.89 -10.81
N THR A 290 -21.84 41.73 -11.00
CA THR A 290 -20.91 42.86 -11.15
C THR A 290 -21.27 43.72 -12.36
N LYS A 291 -21.68 43.10 -13.47
CA LYS A 291 -22.18 43.82 -14.65
C LYS A 291 -23.45 44.62 -14.34
N HIS A 292 -24.41 44.04 -13.62
CA HIS A 292 -25.62 44.76 -13.22
C HIS A 292 -25.31 45.95 -12.31
N ILE A 293 -24.42 45.79 -11.34
CA ILE A 293 -24.00 46.89 -10.45
C ILE A 293 -23.34 48.03 -11.25
N LYS A 294 -22.43 47.71 -12.18
CA LYS A 294 -21.79 48.72 -13.06
C LYS A 294 -22.83 49.48 -13.89
N ASN A 295 -23.80 48.77 -14.45
CA ASN A 295 -24.87 49.38 -15.24
C ASN A 295 -25.76 50.28 -14.37
N ALA A 296 -26.10 49.87 -13.15
CA ALA A 296 -26.88 50.67 -12.21
C ALA A 296 -26.14 51.94 -11.79
N ALA A 297 -24.84 51.85 -11.52
CA ALA A 297 -23.99 53.01 -11.23
C ALA A 297 -23.98 54.00 -12.41
N ALA A 298 -23.72 53.53 -13.64
CA ALA A 298 -23.75 54.37 -14.83
C ALA A 298 -25.12 55.03 -15.06
N SER A 299 -26.21 54.31 -14.81
CA SER A 299 -27.56 54.86 -14.89
C SER A 299 -27.82 55.94 -13.83
N THR A 300 -27.23 55.79 -12.64
CA THR A 300 -27.33 56.78 -11.55
C THR A 300 -26.61 58.07 -11.95
N ASP A 301 -25.43 57.95 -12.54
CA ASP A 301 -24.66 59.10 -13.05
C ASP A 301 -25.41 59.85 -14.17
N ASP A 302 -26.04 59.13 -15.11
CA ASP A 302 -26.85 59.75 -16.16
C ASP A 302 -28.04 60.53 -15.56
N VAL A 303 -28.80 59.91 -14.64
CA VAL A 303 -29.94 60.55 -13.96
C VAL A 303 -29.51 61.82 -13.21
N ASN A 304 -28.42 61.73 -12.43
CA ASN A 304 -27.88 62.88 -11.72
C ASN A 304 -27.49 64.01 -12.68
N SER A 305 -26.83 63.70 -13.80
CA SER A 305 -26.44 64.70 -14.79
C SER A 305 -27.64 65.41 -15.43
N ARG A 306 -28.70 64.66 -15.74
CA ARG A 306 -29.96 65.20 -16.29
C ARG A 306 -30.66 66.06 -15.25
N PHE A 307 -30.70 65.63 -14.00
CA PHE A 307 -31.26 66.38 -12.90
C PHE A 307 -30.53 67.71 -12.70
N SER A 308 -29.20 67.72 -12.68
CA SER A 308 -28.41 68.96 -12.60
C SER A 308 -28.69 69.92 -13.76
N ARG A 309 -28.79 69.42 -15.00
CA ARG A 309 -29.17 70.23 -16.17
C ARG A 309 -30.58 70.81 -16.05
N LEU A 310 -31.54 70.01 -15.59
CA LEU A 310 -32.91 70.46 -15.36
C LEU A 310 -32.96 71.54 -14.27
N SER A 311 -32.29 71.30 -13.14
CA SER A 311 -32.17 72.26 -12.05
C SER A 311 -31.57 73.59 -12.51
N SER A 312 -30.50 73.55 -13.31
CA SER A 312 -29.88 74.74 -13.89
C SER A 312 -30.85 75.53 -14.79
N ARG A 313 -31.64 74.83 -15.62
CA ARG A 313 -32.69 75.46 -16.46
C ARG A 313 -33.79 76.10 -15.61
N ILE A 314 -34.28 75.41 -14.58
CA ILE A 314 -35.28 75.94 -13.66
C ILE A 314 -34.75 77.22 -12.98
N SER A 315 -33.53 77.19 -12.44
CA SER A 315 -32.90 78.38 -11.83
C SER A 315 -32.75 79.54 -12.83
N THR A 316 -32.45 79.24 -14.09
CA THR A 316 -32.36 80.26 -15.15
C THR A 316 -33.72 80.91 -15.40
N VAL A 317 -34.80 80.12 -15.48
CA VAL A 317 -36.17 80.64 -15.65
C VAL A 317 -36.59 81.49 -14.46
N GLN A 318 -36.34 81.03 -13.22
CA GLN A 318 -36.62 81.81 -12.01
C GLN A 318 -35.86 83.15 -11.98
N ASN A 319 -34.60 83.16 -12.44
CA ASN A 319 -33.82 84.39 -12.55
C ASN A 319 -34.33 85.35 -13.63
N ILE A 320 -34.89 84.83 -14.73
CA ILE A 320 -35.55 85.64 -15.76
C ILE A 320 -36.83 86.26 -15.18
N GLU A 321 -37.69 85.50 -14.51
CA GLU A 321 -38.89 86.05 -13.83
C GLU A 321 -38.53 87.13 -12.80
N ALA A 322 -37.48 86.93 -11.99
CA ALA A 322 -37.02 87.91 -11.00
C ALA A 322 -36.51 89.22 -11.65
N LYS A 323 -35.82 89.14 -12.80
CA LYS A 323 -35.37 90.32 -13.56
C LYS A 323 -36.53 91.06 -14.22
N THR A 324 -37.48 90.33 -14.81
CA THR A 324 -38.68 90.92 -15.44
C THR A 324 -39.57 91.62 -14.40
N THR A 325 -39.72 91.03 -13.21
CA THR A 325 -40.50 91.62 -12.10
C THR A 325 -39.84 92.87 -11.52
N LYS A 326 -38.50 92.95 -11.48
CA LYS A 326 -37.77 94.18 -11.11
C LYS A 326 -37.90 95.29 -12.15
N SER A 327 -37.85 94.96 -13.44
CA SER A 327 -38.01 95.93 -14.53
C SER A 327 -39.41 96.52 -14.64
N LEU A 328 -40.44 95.79 -14.21
CA LEU A 328 -41.84 96.25 -14.18
C LEU A 328 -42.18 97.13 -12.96
N LYS A 329 -41.37 97.08 -11.89
CA LYS A 329 -41.51 97.93 -10.70
C LYS A 329 -40.68 99.23 -10.75
N SER A 330 -39.87 99.42 -11.80
CA SER A 330 -39.00 100.60 -11.97
C SER A 330 -39.45 101.54 -13.10
N LYS A 331 -40.69 101.40 -13.59
CA LYS A 331 -41.39 102.33 -14.47
C LYS A 331 -42.60 102.88 -13.74
#